data_AF-A0A5M8PUG0-F1
#
_entry.id   AF-A0A5M8PUG0-F1
#
_cell.length_a   1.000
_cell.length_b   1.000
_cell.length_c   1.000
_cell.angle_alpha   90.00
_cell.angle_beta   90.00
_cell.angle_gamma   90.00
#
_symmetry.space_group_name_H-M   'P 1'
#
loop_
_entity.id
_entity.type
_entity.pdbx_description
1 polymer ?
#
loop_
_entity_poly.entity_id
_entity_poly.type
_entity_poly.pdbx_seq_one_letter_code
_entity_poly.pdbx_strand_id
1 'polypeptide(L)'
;MFMAIGALLGEPHSFMHDLESFFWVLFWICIHYDGLDDQGKVKRRSVRKYEKWNYADVEELADLKKGLIVEENGFDKTIAGFAPGCKSLIACVQELRKYIFPNGKRWLGENKELYSQVKAVLDKASRSM
;
A
#
# COMPACT_ATOMS: atom_id res chain seq x y z
N MET A 1 7.62 -9.53 -3.30
CA MET A 1 6.38 -8.75 -3.49
C MET A 1 6.25 -7.53 -2.56
N PHE A 2 6.28 -7.68 -1.22
CA PHE A 2 5.93 -6.56 -0.32
C PHE A 2 7.09 -5.72 0.19
N MET A 3 8.34 -6.10 -0.07
CA MET A 3 9.51 -5.32 0.30
C MET A 3 9.40 -3.86 -0.15
N ALA A 4 9.80 -2.95 0.74
CA ALA A 4 9.87 -1.53 0.47
C ALA A 4 10.80 -1.20 -0.72
N ILE A 5 10.55 -0.08 -1.39
CA ILE A 5 11.33 0.38 -2.57
C ILE A 5 12.81 0.53 -2.20
N GLY A 6 13.13 1.16 -1.06
CA GLY A 6 14.51 1.32 -0.60
C GLY A 6 15.22 -0.02 -0.39
N ALA A 7 14.54 -0.97 0.27
CA ALA A 7 15.05 -2.32 0.49
C ALA A 7 15.27 -3.09 -0.82
N LEU A 8 14.39 -2.93 -1.82
CA LEU A 8 14.57 -3.50 -3.16
C LEU A 8 15.78 -2.89 -3.89
N LEU A 9 16.16 -1.66 -3.55
CA LEU A 9 17.34 -0.97 -4.09
C LEU A 9 18.61 -1.21 -3.26
N GLY A 10 18.57 -2.12 -2.27
CA GLY A 10 19.73 -2.49 -1.47
C GLY A 10 20.03 -1.55 -0.30
N GLU A 11 19.10 -0.68 0.09
CA GLU A 11 19.28 0.18 1.26
C GLU A 11 19.26 -0.62 2.56
N PRO A 12 20.05 -0.24 3.58
CA PRO A 12 20.01 -0.87 4.88
C PRO A 12 18.61 -0.81 5.49
N HIS A 13 18.16 -1.92 6.07
CA HIS A 13 16.83 -2.02 6.67
C HIS A 13 16.61 -0.98 7.77
N SER A 14 15.38 -0.49 7.87
CA SER A 14 14.95 0.49 8.87
C SER A 14 13.46 0.31 9.16
N PHE A 15 12.97 0.85 10.29
CA PHE A 15 11.55 0.76 10.64
C PHE A 15 10.63 1.39 9.58
N MET A 16 11.12 2.36 8.81
CA MET A 16 10.34 3.00 7.74
C MET A 16 10.10 2.03 6.58
N HIS A 17 11.03 1.10 6.33
CA HIS A 17 10.82 0.01 5.37
C HIS A 17 9.74 -0.97 5.84
N ASP A 18 9.63 -1.21 7.15
CA ASP A 18 8.55 -2.02 7.71
C ASP A 18 7.19 -1.35 7.52
N LEU A 19 7.09 -0.04 7.76
CA LEU A 19 5.87 0.75 7.54
C LEU A 19 5.48 0.80 6.06
N GLU A 20 6.44 0.96 5.17
CA GLU A 20 6.19 0.88 3.73
C GLU A 20 5.73 -0.53 3.32
N SER A 21 6.35 -1.58 3.85
CA SER A 21 5.95 -2.96 3.57
C SER A 21 4.53 -3.26 4.06
N PHE A 22 4.16 -2.74 5.25
CA PHE A 22 2.79 -2.80 5.76
C PHE A 22 1.80 -2.11 4.80
N PHE A 23 2.14 -0.92 4.28
CA PHE A 23 1.31 -0.25 3.29
C PHE A 23 1.09 -1.11 2.04
N TRP A 24 2.14 -1.76 1.52
CA TRP A 24 2.02 -2.62 0.35
C TRP A 24 1.14 -3.85 0.60
N VAL A 25 1.19 -4.43 1.80
CA VAL A 25 0.28 -5.52 2.21
C VAL A 25 -1.16 -5.02 2.25
N LEU A 26 -1.43 -3.88 2.90
CA LEU A 26 -2.77 -3.32 3.00
C LEU A 26 -3.35 -2.98 1.62
N PHE A 27 -2.57 -2.34 0.76
CA PHE A 27 -2.93 -2.03 -0.63
C PHE A 27 -3.30 -3.29 -1.41
N TRP A 28 -2.48 -4.34 -1.31
CA TRP A 28 -2.70 -5.60 -2.02
C TRP A 28 -3.97 -6.30 -1.52
N ILE A 29 -4.20 -6.34 -0.21
CA ILE A 29 -5.46 -6.85 0.36
C ILE A 29 -6.66 -6.09 -0.20
N CYS A 30 -6.62 -4.75 -0.20
CA CYS A 30 -7.74 -3.92 -0.66
C CYS A 30 -8.11 -4.11 -2.14
N ILE A 31 -7.15 -4.55 -2.96
CA ILE A 31 -7.36 -4.83 -4.39
C ILE A 31 -7.91 -6.23 -4.61
N HIS A 32 -7.48 -7.20 -3.81
CA HIS A 32 -7.76 -8.62 -4.05
C HIS A 32 -8.88 -9.19 -3.17
N TYR A 33 -9.24 -8.55 -2.07
CA TYR A 33 -10.28 -9.02 -1.15
C TYR A 33 -11.69 -8.62 -1.61
N ASP A 34 -12.46 -9.55 -2.15
CA ASP A 34 -13.80 -9.31 -2.70
C ASP A 34 -14.94 -9.57 -1.69
N GLY A 35 -14.66 -9.48 -0.39
CA GLY A 35 -15.62 -9.69 0.69
C GLY A 35 -15.75 -11.14 1.15
N LEU A 36 -16.87 -11.44 1.81
CA LEU A 36 -17.27 -12.80 2.18
C LEU A 36 -18.37 -13.29 1.23
N ASP A 37 -18.37 -14.58 0.90
CA ASP A 37 -19.50 -15.22 0.23
C ASP A 37 -20.66 -15.52 1.21
N ASP A 38 -21.76 -16.07 0.69
CA ASP A 38 -22.96 -16.38 1.47
C ASP A 38 -22.70 -17.42 2.59
N GLN A 39 -21.57 -18.13 2.52
CA GLN A 39 -21.13 -19.10 3.53
C GLN A 39 -20.09 -18.51 4.48
N GLY A 40 -19.84 -17.21 4.42
CA GLY A 40 -18.87 -16.50 5.25
C GLY A 40 -17.41 -16.78 4.88
N LYS A 41 -17.12 -17.35 3.71
CA LYS A 41 -15.75 -17.60 3.26
C LYS A 41 -15.22 -16.41 2.50
N VAL A 42 -13.91 -16.18 2.62
CA VAL A 42 -13.22 -15.08 1.92
C VAL A 42 -13.29 -15.29 0.41
N LYS A 43 -13.96 -14.36 -0.27
CA LYS A 43 -13.95 -14.25 -1.71
C LYS A 43 -12.75 -13.41 -2.14
N ARG A 44 -11.97 -13.93 -3.10
CA ARG A 44 -10.82 -13.21 -3.66
C ARG A 44 -11.07 -12.93 -5.13
N ARG A 45 -10.66 -11.75 -5.59
CA ARG A 45 -10.58 -11.42 -7.01
C ARG A 45 -9.13 -11.34 -7.45
N SER A 46 -8.85 -11.87 -8.64
CA SER A 46 -7.58 -11.70 -9.31
C SER A 46 -7.56 -10.35 -10.02
N VAL A 47 -6.51 -9.56 -9.76
CA VAL A 47 -6.20 -8.35 -10.52
C VAL A 47 -4.81 -8.51 -11.09
N ARG A 48 -4.75 -9.06 -12.31
CA ARG A 48 -3.52 -9.48 -13.00
C ARG A 48 -2.36 -8.47 -12.92
N LYS A 49 -2.68 -7.17 -12.99
CA LYS A 49 -1.69 -6.08 -12.86
C LYS A 49 -0.86 -6.18 -11.57
N TYR A 50 -1.50 -6.51 -10.46
CA TYR A 50 -0.87 -6.57 -9.13
C TYR A 50 -0.43 -7.99 -8.74
N GLU A 51 -0.98 -9.03 -9.37
CA GLU A 51 -0.45 -10.39 -9.23
C GLU A 51 0.95 -10.53 -9.80
N LYS A 52 1.27 -9.76 -10.86
CA LYS A 52 2.62 -9.71 -11.46
C LYS A 52 3.71 -9.43 -10.43
N TRP A 53 3.41 -8.72 -9.34
CA TRP A 53 4.38 -8.41 -8.29
C TRP A 53 4.94 -9.64 -7.55
N ASN A 54 4.29 -10.80 -7.67
CA ASN A 54 4.79 -12.07 -7.15
C ASN A 54 5.92 -12.68 -7.98
N TYR A 55 6.00 -12.29 -9.25
CA TYR A 55 6.88 -12.90 -10.24
C TYR A 55 7.90 -11.91 -10.81
N ALA A 56 7.68 -10.61 -10.61
CA ALA A 56 8.63 -9.57 -10.97
C ALA A 56 9.95 -9.74 -10.19
N ASP A 57 11.06 -9.48 -10.86
CA ASP A 57 12.35 -9.37 -10.20
C ASP A 57 12.43 -8.10 -9.32
N VAL A 58 13.54 -7.94 -8.61
CA VAL A 58 13.70 -6.87 -7.62
C VAL A 58 13.68 -5.47 -8.25
N GLU A 59 14.27 -5.30 -9.43
CA GLU A 59 14.36 -4.02 -10.12
C GLU A 59 13.01 -3.64 -10.72
N GLU A 60 12.37 -4.59 -11.42
CA GLU A 60 11.05 -4.42 -12.00
C GLU A 60 10.01 -4.10 -10.91
N LEU A 61 10.04 -4.80 -9.78
CA LEU A 61 9.12 -4.57 -8.68
C LEU A 61 9.30 -3.17 -8.07
N ALA A 62 10.54 -2.69 -7.94
CA ALA A 62 10.81 -1.35 -7.45
C ALA A 62 10.21 -0.29 -8.40
N ASP A 63 10.37 -0.46 -9.70
CA ASP A 63 9.87 0.50 -10.68
C ASP A 63 8.35 0.47 -10.83
N LEU A 64 7.72 -0.71 -10.76
CA LEU A 64 6.26 -0.82 -10.69
C LEU A 64 5.68 -0.07 -9.49
N LYS A 65 6.33 -0.17 -8.32
CA LYS A 65 5.91 0.53 -7.09
C LYS A 65 6.11 2.04 -7.19
N LYS A 66 7.27 2.49 -7.68
CA LYS A 66 7.55 3.92 -7.92
C LYS A 66 6.51 4.53 -8.88
N GLY A 67 6.24 3.85 -10.00
CA GLY A 67 5.26 4.31 -10.98
C GLY A 67 3.84 4.40 -10.43
N LEU A 68 3.50 3.58 -9.43
CA LEU A 68 2.19 3.63 -8.77
C LEU A 68 2.03 4.83 -7.82
N ILE A 69 3.10 5.25 -7.13
CA ILE A 69 3.03 6.32 -6.12
C ILE A 69 3.38 7.70 -6.65
N VAL A 70 3.96 7.83 -7.84
CA VAL A 70 4.50 9.12 -8.32
C VAL A 70 3.42 10.14 -8.65
N GLU A 71 2.31 9.72 -9.26
CA GLU A 71 1.19 10.61 -9.61
C GLU A 71 -0.01 10.40 -8.69
N GLU A 72 -0.41 11.45 -7.95
CA GLU A 72 -1.56 11.37 -7.04
C GLU A 72 -2.86 11.02 -7.79
N ASN A 73 -3.12 11.67 -8.92
CA ASN A 73 -4.30 11.35 -9.75
C ASN A 73 -4.28 9.90 -10.27
N GLY A 74 -3.10 9.34 -10.55
CA GLY A 74 -2.94 7.95 -10.99
C GLY A 74 -3.18 6.96 -9.83
N PHE A 75 -2.73 7.32 -8.64
CA PHE A 75 -2.97 6.55 -7.42
C PHE A 75 -4.46 6.58 -7.03
N ASP A 76 -5.11 7.74 -7.08
CA ASP A 76 -6.52 7.91 -6.77
C ASP A 76 -7.41 7.05 -7.69
N LYS A 77 -7.13 7.06 -9.00
CA LYS A 77 -7.78 6.15 -9.96
C LYS A 77 -7.55 4.67 -9.62
N THR A 78 -6.37 4.33 -9.10
CA THR A 78 -6.06 2.96 -8.72
C THR A 78 -6.88 2.52 -7.50
N ILE A 79 -6.90 3.32 -6.44
CA ILE A 79 -7.62 2.98 -5.20
C ILE A 79 -9.14 3.08 -5.35
N ALA A 80 -9.64 3.87 -6.29
CA ALA A 80 -11.06 3.83 -6.68
C ALA A 80 -11.50 2.44 -7.21
N GLY A 81 -10.55 1.64 -7.70
CA GLY A 81 -10.75 0.25 -8.12
C GLY A 81 -10.65 -0.78 -7.00
N PHE A 82 -10.52 -0.37 -5.73
CA PHE A 82 -10.56 -1.28 -4.58
C PHE A 82 -11.82 -2.13 -4.59
N ALA A 83 -11.67 -3.35 -4.10
CA ALA A 83 -12.77 -4.29 -4.03
C ALA A 83 -13.88 -3.76 -3.11
N PRO A 84 -15.15 -4.14 -3.35
CA PRO A 84 -16.30 -3.58 -2.63
C PRO A 84 -16.15 -3.61 -1.10
N GLY A 85 -15.62 -4.72 -0.56
CA GLY A 85 -15.40 -4.91 0.88
C GLY A 85 -14.31 -4.01 1.49
N CYS A 86 -13.55 -3.28 0.67
CA CYS A 86 -12.46 -2.42 1.12
C CYS A 86 -12.68 -0.93 0.77
N LYS A 87 -13.85 -0.54 0.27
CA LYS A 87 -14.12 0.87 -0.09
C LYS A 87 -13.97 1.84 1.08
N SER A 88 -14.31 1.43 2.29
CA SER A 88 -14.13 2.25 3.51
C SER A 88 -12.65 2.54 3.81
N LEU A 89 -11.72 1.75 3.29
CA LEU A 89 -10.28 1.95 3.48
C LEU A 89 -9.65 2.92 2.47
N ILE A 90 -10.37 3.39 1.46
CA ILE A 90 -9.82 4.29 0.42
C ILE A 90 -9.20 5.54 1.05
N ALA A 91 -9.93 6.24 1.92
CA ALA A 91 -9.44 7.45 2.56
C ALA A 91 -8.22 7.16 3.46
N CYS A 92 -8.24 6.05 4.20
CA CYS A 92 -7.14 5.61 5.05
C CYS A 92 -5.86 5.34 4.22
N VAL A 93 -5.97 4.55 3.15
CA VAL A 93 -4.83 4.23 2.27
C VAL A 93 -4.29 5.46 1.56
N GLN A 94 -5.17 6.38 1.14
CA GLN A 94 -4.76 7.64 0.53
C GLN A 94 -3.97 8.52 1.53
N GLU A 95 -4.43 8.60 2.78
CA GLU A 95 -3.75 9.35 3.83
C GLU A 95 -2.41 8.71 4.22
N LEU A 96 -2.35 7.37 4.36
CA LEU A 96 -1.10 6.63 4.57
C LEU A 96 -0.09 6.86 3.44
N ARG A 97 -0.52 6.85 2.18
CA ARG A 97 0.36 7.11 1.02
C ARG A 97 1.05 8.47 1.13
N LYS A 98 0.36 9.50 1.62
CA LYS A 98 0.94 10.85 1.77
C LYS A 98 2.06 10.90 2.81
N TYR A 99 1.93 10.16 3.92
CA TYR A 99 2.95 10.10 4.95
C TYR A 99 4.13 9.20 4.58
N ILE A 100 3.84 8.02 4.03
CA ILE A 100 4.86 7.02 3.69
C ILE A 100 5.64 7.43 2.43
N PHE A 101 4.99 8.12 1.49
CA PHE A 101 5.59 8.58 0.24
C PHE A 101 5.40 10.09 0.06
N PRO A 102 6.10 10.92 0.85
CA PRO A 102 5.96 12.37 0.77
C PRO A 102 6.27 12.85 -0.64
N ASN A 103 5.40 13.70 -1.20
CA ASN A 103 5.47 14.20 -2.58
C ASN A 103 5.52 13.09 -3.66
N GLY A 104 4.93 11.92 -3.37
CA GLY A 104 4.91 10.80 -4.32
C GLY A 104 6.28 10.16 -4.54
N LYS A 105 7.20 10.32 -3.58
CA LYS A 105 8.57 9.80 -3.65
C LYS A 105 8.86 8.91 -2.46
N ARG A 106 9.78 7.98 -2.64
CA ARG A 106 10.43 7.32 -1.52
C ARG A 106 11.14 8.36 -0.64
N TRP A 107 11.19 8.12 0.64
CA TRP A 107 12.01 8.91 1.56
C TRP A 107 13.50 8.62 1.32
N LEU A 108 14.35 9.61 1.61
CA LEU A 108 15.82 9.50 1.53
C LEU A 108 16.50 9.71 2.89
N GLY A 109 15.73 10.16 3.88
CA GLY A 109 16.18 10.42 5.23
C GLY A 109 15.15 9.91 6.23
N GLU A 110 15.62 9.62 7.44
CA GLU A 110 14.78 9.10 8.50
C GLU A 110 13.76 10.15 8.98
N ASN A 111 12.50 9.74 9.10
CA ASN A 111 11.45 10.53 9.77
C ASN A 111 10.96 9.77 11.00
N LYS A 112 11.45 10.17 12.18
CA LYS A 112 11.14 9.53 13.46
C LYS A 112 9.65 9.64 13.85
N GLU A 113 8.93 10.61 13.31
CA GLU A 113 7.49 10.78 13.54
C GLU A 113 6.63 9.92 12.62
N LEU A 114 7.21 9.22 11.63
CA LEU A 114 6.41 8.45 10.68
C LEU A 114 5.57 7.37 11.37
N TYR A 115 6.09 6.75 12.44
CA TYR A 115 5.34 5.76 13.19
C TYR A 115 4.11 6.34 13.89
N SER A 116 4.27 7.50 14.56
CA SER A 116 3.16 8.17 15.25
C SER A 116 2.10 8.65 14.26
N GLN A 117 2.52 9.16 13.10
CA GLN A 117 1.65 9.57 12.00
C GLN A 117 0.86 8.40 11.42
N VAL A 118 1.52 7.30 11.06
CA VAL A 118 0.85 6.09 10.54
C VAL A 118 -0.15 5.56 11.55
N LYS A 119 0.24 5.47 12.83
CA LYS A 119 -0.66 5.02 13.90
C LYS A 119 -1.89 5.91 14.01
N ALA A 120 -1.73 7.23 13.98
CA ALA A 120 -2.86 8.16 14.08
C ALA A 120 -3.87 7.97 12.92
N VAL A 121 -3.38 7.72 11.70
CA VAL A 121 -4.26 7.44 10.55
C VAL A 121 -5.04 6.14 10.74
N LEU A 122 -4.39 5.08 11.24
CA LEU A 122 -5.05 3.80 11.53
C LEU A 122 -6.06 3.90 12.68
N ASP A 123 -5.72 4.63 13.75
CA ASP A 123 -6.61 4.88 14.88
C ASP A 123 -7.85 5.69 14.47
N LYS A 124 -7.69 6.64 13.55
CA LYS A 124 -8.81 7.39 12.95
C LYS A 124 -9.70 6.49 12.11
N ALA A 125 -9.10 5.67 11.23
CA ALA A 125 -9.83 4.77 10.36
C ALA A 125 -10.65 3.73 11.15
N SER A 126 -10.07 3.13 12.18
CA SER A 126 -10.74 2.10 13.01
C SER A 126 -11.95 2.61 13.78
N ARG A 127 -12.04 3.92 14.05
CA ARG A 127 -13.21 4.55 14.69
C ARG A 127 -14.32 4.92 13.72
N SER A 128 -14.03 4.91 12.42
CA SER A 128 -14.94 5.36 11.36
C SER A 128 -15.53 4.21 10.53
N MET A 129 -15.14 2.97 10.82
CA MET A 129 -15.63 1.72 10.21
C MET A 129 -16.61 1.03 11.14
#